data_AF-A0AAU1DZU0-F1
#
_entry.id   AF-A0AAU1DZU0-F1
#
_cell.length_a   1.000
_cell.length_b   1.000
_cell.length_c   1.000
_cell.angle_alpha   90.00
_cell.angle_beta   90.00
_cell.angle_gamma   90.00
#
_symmetry.space_group_name_H-M   'P 1'
#
loop_
_entity.id
_entity.type
_entity.pdbx_description
1 polymer ?
#
loop_
_entity_poly.entity_id
_entity_poly.type
_entity_poly.pdbx_seq_one_letter_code
_entity_poly.pdbx_strand_id
1 'polypeptide(L)'
;MSQPLTTPGEGFHPHLTDRAGESPSPLRTRLHHIRADALDGDTAQSGGMRRFAAVSGTTVGSEKLWMGQTHVAPSTASSDHHHGASETAIYVVSGHPEFVFLDDAGPQPEEIRLRTSPGDYIFVPPFVPHREENPDPADEAVVVIARSTQEAIVVNLPELYVLRAEGEA
;
A
#
# COMPACT_ATOMS: atom_id res chain seq x y z
N MET A 1 -20.04 6.75 -26.04
CA MET A 1 -20.52 5.89 -24.94
C MET A 1 -19.53 4.74 -24.81
N SER A 2 -18.57 4.88 -23.89
CA SER A 2 -17.60 3.81 -23.61
C SER A 2 -18.27 2.80 -22.69
N GLN A 3 -18.30 1.54 -23.11
CA GLN A 3 -18.68 0.43 -22.23
C GLN A 3 -17.62 0.27 -21.14
N PRO A 4 -17.99 -0.13 -19.91
CA PRO A 4 -17.01 -0.46 -18.90
C PRO A 4 -16.29 -1.75 -19.29
N LEU A 5 -14.97 -1.70 -19.32
CA LEU A 5 -14.13 -2.90 -19.36
C LEU A 5 -14.26 -3.58 -17.99
N THR A 6 -15.11 -4.62 -17.96
CA THR A 6 -15.30 -5.61 -16.89
C THR A 6 -16.05 -5.16 -15.63
N THR A 7 -17.04 -5.97 -15.24
CA THR A 7 -17.76 -5.90 -13.96
C THR A 7 -16.91 -6.60 -12.89
N PRO A 8 -16.78 -6.05 -11.67
CA PRO A 8 -16.14 -6.77 -10.56
C PRO A 8 -16.80 -8.14 -10.35
N GLY A 9 -16.02 -9.23 -10.48
CA GLY A 9 -16.48 -10.61 -10.29
C GLY A 9 -16.62 -11.45 -11.57
N GLU A 10 -16.49 -10.88 -12.77
CA GLU A 10 -16.50 -11.62 -14.04
C GLU A 10 -15.10 -12.01 -14.55
N GLY A 11 -14.15 -12.22 -13.65
CA GLY A 11 -12.90 -12.90 -14.00
C GLY A 11 -13.16 -14.38 -14.32
N PHE A 12 -12.38 -14.97 -15.23
CA PHE A 12 -12.33 -16.43 -15.37
C PHE A 12 -11.79 -17.04 -14.06
N HIS A 13 -12.70 -17.35 -13.15
CA HIS A 13 -12.41 -18.09 -11.94
C HIS A 13 -12.76 -19.56 -12.23
N PRO A 14 -11.79 -20.44 -12.55
CA PRO A 14 -12.09 -21.87 -12.58
C PRO A 14 -12.73 -22.23 -11.24
N HIS A 15 -13.86 -22.95 -11.28
CA HIS A 15 -14.61 -23.34 -10.08
C HIS A 15 -13.71 -24.17 -9.15
N LEU A 16 -13.03 -23.49 -8.23
CA LEU A 16 -12.26 -24.10 -7.16
C LEU A 16 -13.21 -24.23 -5.97
N THR A 17 -13.59 -25.46 -5.68
CA THR A 17 -14.45 -25.81 -4.57
C THR A 17 -13.84 -25.36 -3.25
N ASP A 18 -14.60 -24.59 -2.48
CA ASP A 18 -14.26 -24.21 -1.12
C ASP A 18 -14.35 -25.46 -0.22
N ARG A 19 -13.22 -26.14 0.02
CA ARG A 19 -13.19 -27.29 0.93
C ARG A 19 -13.00 -26.81 2.36
N ALA A 20 -14.09 -26.35 2.96
CA ALA A 20 -14.17 -26.19 4.40
C ALA A 20 -14.06 -27.57 5.07
N GLY A 21 -12.93 -27.86 5.71
CA GLY A 21 -12.76 -29.05 6.58
C GLY A 21 -11.54 -29.94 6.35
N GLU A 22 -10.66 -29.66 5.39
CA GLU A 22 -9.37 -30.38 5.28
C GLU A 22 -8.29 -29.74 6.16
N SER A 23 -7.49 -30.56 6.84
CA SER A 23 -6.28 -30.11 7.54
C SER A 23 -5.44 -29.26 6.59
N PRO A 24 -4.96 -28.06 7.00
CA PRO A 24 -4.32 -27.14 6.07
C PRO A 24 -3.06 -27.81 5.51
N SER A 25 -3.11 -28.21 4.23
CA SER A 25 -1.89 -28.66 3.54
C SER A 25 -0.85 -27.53 3.61
N PRO A 26 0.46 -27.85 3.60
CA PRO A 26 1.50 -26.84 3.76
C PRO A 26 1.32 -25.68 2.78
N LEU A 27 1.30 -24.44 3.29
CA LEU A 27 1.05 -23.24 2.46
C LEU A 27 2.05 -23.11 1.30
N ARG A 28 3.26 -23.65 1.46
CA ARG A 28 4.35 -23.57 0.48
C ARG A 28 4.23 -24.51 -0.72
N THR A 29 3.25 -25.43 -0.77
CA THR A 29 3.16 -26.44 -1.85
C THR A 29 2.05 -26.20 -2.87
N ARG A 30 1.38 -25.04 -2.84
CA ARG A 30 0.24 -24.73 -3.71
C ARG A 30 0.15 -23.23 -4.04
N LEU A 31 -0.61 -22.91 -5.09
CA LEU A 31 -1.04 -21.54 -5.36
C LEU A 31 -2.18 -21.16 -4.40
N HIS A 32 -2.24 -19.89 -4.02
CA HIS A 32 -3.30 -19.33 -3.19
C HIS A 32 -4.07 -18.29 -4.00
N HIS A 33 -5.38 -18.48 -4.08
CA HIS A 33 -6.29 -17.49 -4.64
C HIS A 33 -6.93 -16.72 -3.47
N ILE A 34 -6.68 -15.42 -3.41
CA ILE A 34 -7.32 -14.52 -2.45
C ILE A 34 -8.34 -13.68 -3.22
N ARG A 35 -9.61 -13.79 -2.84
CA ARG A 35 -10.68 -13.00 -3.46
C ARG A 35 -10.66 -11.57 -2.91
N ALA A 36 -11.10 -10.61 -3.74
CA ALA A 36 -11.15 -9.21 -3.35
C ALA A 36 -12.11 -8.93 -2.17
N ASP A 37 -13.10 -9.80 -1.93
CA ASP A 37 -14.05 -9.72 -0.81
C ASP A 37 -13.58 -10.46 0.46
N ALA A 38 -12.38 -11.04 0.44
CA ALA A 38 -11.84 -11.89 1.50
C ALA A 38 -10.53 -11.34 2.10
N LEU A 39 -10.33 -10.02 2.06
CA LEU A 39 -9.14 -9.39 2.60
C LEU A 39 -9.15 -9.40 4.14
N ASP A 40 -7.98 -9.60 4.73
CA ASP A 40 -7.80 -9.61 6.18
C ASP A 40 -7.72 -8.18 6.73
N GLY A 41 -8.68 -7.82 7.58
CA GLY A 41 -8.75 -6.51 8.23
C GLY A 41 -7.99 -6.39 9.54
N ASP A 42 -7.41 -7.50 10.06
CA ASP A 42 -6.61 -7.51 11.30
C ASP A 42 -5.21 -6.93 11.07
N THR A 43 -5.18 -5.66 10.69
CA THR A 43 -3.96 -4.89 10.44
C THR A 43 -3.98 -3.59 11.22
N ALA A 44 -2.82 -2.96 11.38
CA ALA A 44 -2.72 -1.66 12.06
C ALA A 44 -3.50 -0.58 11.30
N GLN A 45 -4.48 0.02 11.98
CA GLN A 45 -5.32 1.08 11.44
C GLN A 45 -4.94 2.43 12.03
N SER A 46 -5.09 3.50 11.23
CA SER A 46 -4.88 4.88 11.67
C SER A 46 -6.06 5.75 11.28
N GLY A 47 -6.21 6.92 11.90
CA GLY A 47 -7.33 7.82 11.61
C GLY A 47 -7.47 8.09 10.11
N GLY A 48 -8.63 7.74 9.54
CA GLY A 48 -8.93 7.92 8.11
C GLY A 48 -8.25 6.93 7.15
N MET A 49 -7.40 6.00 7.62
CA MET A 49 -6.72 5.03 6.75
C MET A 49 -7.01 3.60 7.20
N ARG A 50 -7.73 2.86 6.35
CA ARG A 50 -8.06 1.45 6.55
C ARG A 50 -7.16 0.56 5.70
N ARG A 51 -6.51 -0.42 6.30
CA ARG A 51 -5.56 -1.33 5.67
C ARG A 51 -6.09 -2.75 5.70
N PHE A 52 -5.91 -3.46 4.61
CA PHE A 52 -6.37 -4.83 4.42
C PHE A 52 -5.27 -5.67 3.79
N ALA A 53 -4.93 -6.82 4.36
CA ALA A 53 -3.93 -7.72 3.81
C ALA A 53 -4.58 -8.72 2.84
N ALA A 54 -3.97 -8.90 1.66
CA ALA A 54 -4.29 -9.99 0.74
C ALA A 54 -3.22 -11.11 0.85
N VAL A 55 -1.95 -10.74 0.70
CA VAL A 55 -0.81 -11.64 0.74
C VAL A 55 0.06 -11.29 1.93
N SER A 56 0.22 -12.20 2.88
CA SER A 56 1.12 -12.06 4.03
C SER A 56 1.57 -13.42 4.55
N GLY A 57 2.47 -13.42 5.53
CA GLY A 57 2.84 -14.59 6.31
C GLY A 57 1.65 -15.22 7.03
N THR A 58 0.72 -14.40 7.53
CA THR A 58 -0.48 -14.87 8.22
C THR A 58 -1.55 -15.40 7.27
N THR A 59 -1.74 -14.80 6.10
CA THR A 59 -2.81 -15.22 5.17
C THR A 59 -2.40 -16.42 4.32
N VAL A 60 -1.20 -16.38 3.73
CA VAL A 60 -0.77 -17.39 2.74
C VAL A 60 0.65 -17.91 2.97
N GLY A 61 1.26 -17.59 4.12
CA GLY A 61 2.60 -18.07 4.46
C GLY A 61 3.70 -17.39 3.64
N SER A 62 3.46 -16.16 3.16
CA SER A 62 4.47 -15.39 2.45
C SER A 62 5.64 -15.02 3.37
N GLU A 63 6.86 -15.19 2.86
CA GLU A 63 8.08 -14.91 3.63
C GLU A 63 8.74 -13.58 3.22
N LYS A 64 8.52 -13.13 1.97
CA LYS A 64 9.27 -12.01 1.38
C LYS A 64 8.40 -10.84 0.92
N LEU A 65 7.11 -11.08 0.73
CA LEU A 65 6.19 -10.07 0.22
C LEU A 65 5.00 -9.96 1.16
N TRP A 66 4.64 -8.75 1.51
CA TRP A 66 3.30 -8.44 1.98
C TRP A 66 2.61 -7.60 0.91
N MET A 67 1.34 -7.87 0.62
CA MET A 67 0.55 -7.07 -0.31
C MET A 67 -0.88 -6.92 0.19
N GLY A 68 -1.43 -5.72 0.05
CA GLY A 68 -2.75 -5.39 0.55
C GLY A 68 -3.29 -4.11 -0.06
N GLN A 69 -4.44 -3.66 0.45
CA GLN A 69 -5.06 -2.40 0.07
C GLN A 69 -5.02 -1.42 1.23
N THR A 70 -4.82 -0.14 0.91
CA THR A 70 -5.08 0.97 1.82
C THR A 70 -6.19 1.81 1.22
N HIS A 71 -7.20 2.06 2.02
CA HIS A 71 -8.31 2.95 1.76
C HIS A 71 -8.08 4.24 2.56
N VAL A 72 -7.89 5.35 1.87
CA VAL A 72 -7.60 6.66 2.45
C VAL A 72 -8.84 7.54 2.33
N ALA A 73 -9.49 7.79 3.46
CA ALA A 73 -10.70 8.59 3.54
C ALA A 73 -10.50 10.01 2.99
N PRO A 74 -11.58 10.72 2.63
CA PRO A 74 -11.49 12.10 2.18
C PRO A 74 -10.78 13.00 3.21
N SER A 75 -10.07 14.02 2.73
CA SER A 75 -9.36 15.01 3.56
C SER A 75 -8.47 14.40 4.64
N THR A 76 -7.78 13.31 4.31
CA THR A 76 -6.96 12.56 5.26
C THR A 76 -5.49 12.69 4.91
N ALA A 77 -4.65 12.89 5.91
CA ALA A 77 -3.19 12.84 5.79
C ALA A 77 -2.63 11.89 6.87
N SER A 78 -1.61 11.11 6.52
CA SER A 78 -0.83 10.38 7.53
C SER A 78 0.01 11.37 8.36
N SER A 79 0.62 10.87 9.44
CA SER A 79 1.79 11.54 10.02
C SER A 79 2.99 11.42 9.07
N ASP A 80 3.98 12.29 9.26
CA ASP A 80 5.29 12.13 8.63
C ASP A 80 5.95 10.87 9.19
N HIS A 81 6.45 10.01 8.31
CA HIS A 81 7.01 8.73 8.72
C HIS A 81 7.98 8.15 7.69
N HIS A 82 8.68 7.07 8.07
CA HIS A 82 9.36 6.19 7.12
C HIS A 82 9.11 4.72 7.45
N HIS A 83 9.34 3.84 6.48
CA HIS A 83 9.16 2.39 6.64
C HIS A 83 10.44 1.62 7.01
N GLY A 84 11.47 2.32 7.49
CA GLY A 84 12.73 1.71 7.90
C GLY A 84 13.37 1.00 6.71
N ALA A 85 13.81 -0.25 6.90
CA ALA A 85 14.44 -1.04 5.84
C ALA A 85 13.46 -1.58 4.77
N SER A 86 12.15 -1.33 4.91
CA SER A 86 11.17 -1.83 3.95
C SER A 86 11.23 -1.02 2.65
N GLU A 87 11.25 -1.74 1.53
CA GLU A 87 10.87 -1.19 0.23
C GLU A 87 9.35 -1.26 0.12
N THR A 88 8.73 -0.21 -0.42
CA THR A 88 7.29 -0.17 -0.63
C THR A 88 6.98 0.25 -2.07
N ALA A 89 6.17 -0.54 -2.76
CA ALA A 89 5.60 -0.22 -4.05
C ALA A 89 4.08 -0.02 -3.90
N ILE A 90 3.55 1.00 -4.55
CA ILE A 90 2.15 1.41 -4.43
C ILE A 90 1.58 1.55 -5.84
N TYR A 91 0.39 1.01 -6.04
CA TYR A 91 -0.39 1.18 -7.27
C TYR A 91 -1.72 1.85 -6.95
N VAL A 92 -2.07 2.90 -7.69
CA VAL A 92 -3.30 3.66 -7.48
C VAL A 92 -4.46 2.99 -8.19
N VAL A 93 -5.44 2.50 -7.42
CA VAL A 93 -6.65 1.84 -7.95
C VAL A 93 -7.72 2.88 -8.27
N SER A 94 -7.97 3.81 -7.36
CA SER A 94 -8.98 4.86 -7.51
C SER A 94 -8.63 6.10 -6.67
N GLY A 95 -9.26 7.24 -7.01
CA GLY A 95 -8.98 8.53 -6.37
C GLY A 95 -7.67 9.16 -6.85
N HIS A 96 -7.24 10.23 -6.18
CA HIS A 96 -6.05 11.01 -6.53
C HIS A 96 -5.19 11.31 -5.30
N PRO A 97 -4.59 10.28 -4.67
CA PRO A 97 -3.74 10.51 -3.51
C PRO A 97 -2.45 11.26 -3.90
N GLU A 98 -1.89 11.97 -2.94
CA GLU A 98 -0.61 12.65 -3.07
C GLU A 98 0.42 12.03 -2.12
N PHE A 99 1.66 11.92 -2.58
CA PHE A 99 2.79 11.45 -1.78
C PHE A 99 3.78 12.59 -1.63
N VAL A 100 4.03 12.98 -0.38
CA VAL A 100 4.82 14.18 -0.05
C VAL A 100 6.14 13.75 0.59
N PHE A 101 7.25 14.30 0.10
CA PHE A 101 8.58 14.12 0.69
C PHE A 101 9.37 15.42 0.59
N LEU A 102 10.45 15.54 1.35
CA LEU A 102 11.36 16.69 1.28
C LEU A 102 12.53 16.38 0.33
N ASP A 103 12.80 17.28 -0.61
CA ASP A 103 13.93 17.21 -1.54
C ASP A 103 14.84 18.44 -1.36
N ASP A 104 16.15 18.28 -1.51
CA ASP A 104 17.14 19.37 -1.46
C ASP A 104 17.95 19.50 -2.76
N ALA A 105 17.48 18.93 -3.87
CA ALA A 105 18.08 19.17 -5.19
C ALA A 105 18.07 20.66 -5.61
N GLY A 106 17.20 21.47 -4.99
CA GLY A 106 17.11 22.92 -5.17
C GLY A 106 18.05 23.74 -4.28
N PRO A 107 17.98 25.09 -4.35
CA PRO A 107 18.80 25.96 -3.51
C PRO A 107 18.45 25.88 -2.01
N GLN A 108 17.26 25.37 -1.67
CA GLN A 108 16.78 25.12 -0.31
C GLN A 108 15.91 23.87 -0.32
N PRO A 109 15.80 23.14 0.81
CA PRO A 109 14.88 22.01 0.91
C PRO A 109 13.43 22.44 0.67
N GLU A 110 12.70 21.69 -0.13
CA GLU A 110 11.29 21.94 -0.44
C GLU A 110 10.44 20.66 -0.40
N GLU A 111 9.17 20.80 -0.01
CA GLU A 111 8.22 19.69 -0.10
C GLU A 111 7.85 19.45 -1.56
N ILE A 112 8.20 18.26 -2.04
CA ILE A 112 7.75 17.74 -3.32
C ILE A 112 6.50 16.91 -3.10
N ARG A 113 5.46 17.21 -3.87
CA ARG A 113 4.23 16.39 -3.90
C ARG A 113 4.10 15.70 -5.23
N LEU A 114 4.09 14.38 -5.18
CA LEU A 114 3.77 13.53 -6.31
C LEU A 114 2.25 13.37 -6.37
N ARG A 115 1.61 14.06 -7.32
CA ARG A 115 0.17 13.97 -7.57
C ARG A 115 -0.09 12.79 -8.49
N THR A 116 -0.90 11.83 -8.04
CA THR A 116 -1.14 10.58 -8.76
C THR A 116 -2.58 10.45 -9.24
N SER A 117 -2.78 9.59 -10.22
CA SER A 117 -4.08 9.20 -10.79
C SER A 117 -4.21 7.68 -10.85
N PRO A 118 -5.43 7.13 -11.02
CA PRO A 118 -5.62 5.70 -11.18
C PRO A 118 -4.76 5.13 -12.32
N GLY A 119 -4.01 4.06 -12.04
CA GLY A 119 -3.04 3.49 -12.97
C GLY A 119 -1.58 3.85 -12.70
N ASP A 120 -1.32 4.86 -11.86
CA ASP A 120 0.03 5.27 -11.51
C ASP A 120 0.68 4.37 -10.46
N TYR A 121 2.01 4.37 -10.46
CA TYR A 121 2.84 3.65 -9.51
C TYR A 121 3.72 4.61 -8.71
N ILE A 122 3.91 4.32 -7.43
CA ILE A 122 4.85 5.00 -6.55
C ILE A 122 5.78 3.96 -5.94
N PHE A 123 7.07 4.32 -5.85
CA PHE A 123 8.06 3.56 -5.11
C PHE A 123 8.56 4.42 -3.97
N VAL A 124 8.49 3.89 -2.75
CA VAL A 124 9.06 4.49 -1.55
C VAL A 124 10.29 3.68 -1.16
N PRO A 125 11.50 4.24 -1.32
CA PRO A 125 12.72 3.60 -0.89
C PRO A 125 12.80 3.46 0.64
N PRO A 126 13.65 2.56 1.14
CA PRO A 126 13.92 2.45 2.57
C PRO A 126 14.31 3.80 3.18
N PHE A 127 13.83 4.04 4.40
CA PHE A 127 14.13 5.19 5.25
C PHE A 127 13.69 6.58 4.74
N VAL A 128 13.17 6.71 3.51
CA VAL A 128 12.74 8.01 2.98
C VAL A 128 11.55 8.56 3.79
N PRO A 129 11.69 9.71 4.47
CA PRO A 129 10.58 10.37 5.14
C PRO A 129 9.52 10.82 4.13
N HIS A 130 8.28 10.45 4.38
CA HIS A 130 7.17 10.85 3.53
C HIS A 130 5.85 10.91 4.29
N ARG A 131 4.84 11.46 3.62
CA ARG A 131 3.46 11.51 4.05
C ARG A 131 2.54 11.13 2.90
N GLU A 132 1.50 10.37 3.21
CA GLU A 132 0.44 9.99 2.27
C GLU A 132 -0.79 10.84 2.53
N GLU A 133 -1.35 11.44 1.49
CA GLU A 133 -2.50 12.33 1.58
C GLU A 133 -3.60 11.94 0.59
N ASN A 134 -4.85 12.10 1.01
CA ASN A 134 -5.98 12.23 0.13
C ASN A 134 -6.59 13.62 0.31
N PRO A 135 -6.24 14.59 -0.55
CA PRO A 135 -6.75 15.96 -0.44
C PRO A 135 -8.20 16.10 -0.91
N ASP A 136 -8.76 15.08 -1.58
CA ASP A 136 -10.15 15.14 -2.04
C ASP A 136 -11.11 15.22 -0.83
N PRO A 137 -12.05 16.19 -0.80
CA PRO A 137 -12.96 16.36 0.34
C PRO A 137 -14.18 15.43 0.31
N ALA A 138 -14.42 14.71 -0.79
CA ALA A 138 -15.62 13.91 -1.00
C ALA A 138 -15.30 12.43 -1.21
N ASP A 139 -14.27 12.13 -1.99
CA ASP A 139 -14.02 10.78 -2.51
C ASP A 139 -12.83 10.08 -1.80
N GLU A 140 -13.00 8.79 -1.55
CA GLU A 140 -11.94 7.92 -1.01
C GLU A 140 -10.90 7.62 -2.10
N ALA A 141 -9.63 7.58 -1.71
CA ALA A 141 -8.55 7.03 -2.53
C ALA A 141 -8.26 5.58 -2.12
N VAL A 142 -8.04 4.70 -3.09
CA VAL A 142 -7.70 3.30 -2.84
C VAL A 142 -6.40 2.96 -3.55
N VAL A 143 -5.46 2.42 -2.80
CA VAL A 143 -4.17 1.99 -3.32
C VAL A 143 -3.90 0.53 -2.97
N VAL A 144 -3.18 -0.19 -3.85
CA VAL A 144 -2.57 -1.47 -3.52
C VAL A 144 -1.13 -1.21 -3.10
N ILE A 145 -0.74 -1.74 -1.95
CA ILE A 145 0.60 -1.59 -1.40
C ILE A 145 1.26 -2.97 -1.36
N ALA A 146 2.48 -3.06 -1.86
CA ALA A 146 3.38 -4.19 -1.70
C ALA A 146 4.61 -3.75 -0.91
N ARG A 147 5.04 -4.55 0.07
CA ARG A 147 6.25 -4.28 0.87
C ARG A 147 7.12 -5.52 1.02
N SER A 148 8.42 -5.32 1.22
CA SER A 148 9.39 -6.40 1.38
C SER A 148 9.42 -7.03 2.79
N THR A 149 8.72 -6.44 3.75
CA THR A 149 8.64 -6.95 5.14
C THR A 149 7.24 -7.49 5.47
N GLN A 150 7.18 -8.56 6.28
CA GLN A 150 5.89 -9.09 6.73
C GLN A 150 5.22 -8.18 7.76
N GLU A 151 5.98 -7.68 8.72
CA GLU A 151 5.51 -6.70 9.70
C GLU A 151 5.53 -5.29 9.11
N ALA A 152 4.53 -4.50 9.47
CA ALA A 152 4.46 -3.09 9.10
C ALA A 152 5.51 -2.33 9.91
N ILE A 153 6.54 -1.81 9.24
CA ILE A 153 7.47 -0.87 9.86
C ILE A 153 6.92 0.53 9.64
N VAL A 154 6.64 1.24 10.74
CA VAL A 154 6.26 2.65 10.71
C VAL A 154 7.03 3.35 11.83
N VAL A 155 7.90 4.27 11.44
CA VAL A 155 8.60 5.15 12.37
C VAL A 155 8.04 6.54 12.16
N ASN A 156 7.26 7.03 13.12
CA ASN A 156 6.69 8.37 13.09
C ASN A 156 7.78 9.41 13.36
N LEU A 157 7.71 10.50 12.62
CA LEU A 157 8.67 11.60 12.65
C LEU A 157 7.96 12.89 13.09
N PRO A 158 8.69 13.82 13.74
CA PRO A 158 8.13 15.13 14.07
C PRO A 158 7.95 16.02 12.84
N GLU A 159 8.76 15.83 11.80
CA GLU A 159 8.73 16.56 10.53
C GLU A 159 9.43 15.75 9.42
N LEU A 160 9.15 16.08 8.16
CA LEU A 160 9.90 15.59 7.00
C LEU A 160 11.33 16.15 7.00
N TYR A 161 12.29 15.33 6.60
CA TYR A 161 13.67 15.71 6.37
C TYR A 161 14.21 15.03 5.11
N VAL A 162 15.28 15.59 4.53
CA VAL A 162 15.94 14.96 3.38
C VAL A 162 16.79 13.80 3.85
N LEU A 163 16.51 12.60 3.33
CA LEU A 163 17.38 11.45 3.52
C LEU A 163 18.62 11.61 2.63
N ARG A 164 19.76 11.90 3.25
CA ARG A 164 21.03 11.97 2.54
C ARG A 164 21.57 10.57 2.22
N ALA A 165 22.16 10.42 1.04
CA ALA A 165 22.88 9.20 0.70
C ALA A 165 24.04 8.99 1.69
N GLU A 166 24.26 7.74 2.12
CA GLU A 166 25.39 7.41 2.99
C GLU A 166 26.70 7.86 2.35
N GLY A 167 27.42 8.79 3.00
CA GLY A 167 28.71 9.30 2.53
C GLY A 167 28.73 10.76 2.07
N GLU A 168 27.59 11.44 2.02
CA GLU A 168 27.52 12.88 1.73
C GLU A 168 27.42 13.69 3.04
N ALA A 169 28.58 14.16 3.51
CA ALA A 169 28.72 15.08 4.63
C ALA A 169 28.33 16.51 4.21
#